data_AF-B4FPE8-F1
#
_entry.id   AF-B4FPE8-F1
#
_cell.length_a   1.000
_cell.length_b   1.000
_cell.length_c   1.000
_cell.angle_alpha   90.00
_cell.angle_beta   90.00
_cell.angle_gamma   90.00
#
_symmetry.space_group_name_H-M   'P 1'
#
loop_
_entity.id
_entity.type
_entity.pdbx_description
1 polymer ?
#
loop_
_entity_poly.entity_id
_entity_poly.type
_entity_poly.pdbx_seq_one_letter_code
_entity_poly.pdbx_strand_id
1 'polypeptide(L)'
;MEPSDNNTSNAAAAAAASSSATASRTITVDDSLPSTSLQIRFADGSRLVARFNTSHRISDVRAFIDATRPGASDYTLQAGFPPKPLEDTAKTIEEAGVANSVIIQSV
;
A
#
# COMPACT_ATOMS: atom_id res chain seq x y z
N MET A 1 -16.26 -45.83 -39.86
CA MET A 1 -17.25 -44.74 -39.97
C MET A 1 -16.79 -43.69 -38.99
N GLU A 2 -16.31 -42.56 -39.50
CA GLU A 2 -16.11 -41.33 -38.72
C GLU A 2 -17.49 -40.79 -38.31
N PRO A 3 -17.53 -39.92 -37.28
CA PRO A 3 -17.74 -38.52 -37.63
C PRO A 3 -16.74 -37.58 -36.96
N SER A 4 -16.28 -36.65 -37.77
CA SER A 4 -15.65 -35.39 -37.42
C SER A 4 -16.60 -34.51 -36.60
N ASP A 5 -16.08 -33.68 -35.70
CA ASP A 5 -16.66 -32.38 -35.38
C ASP A 5 -15.55 -31.40 -34.93
N ASN A 6 -15.35 -30.42 -35.80
CA ASN A 6 -14.47 -29.26 -35.67
C ASN A 6 -15.19 -28.20 -34.82
N ASN A 7 -14.60 -27.75 -33.72
CA ASN A 7 -15.05 -26.54 -33.03
C ASN A 7 -13.93 -25.50 -32.95
N THR A 8 -13.80 -24.75 -34.04
CA THR A 8 -13.86 -23.29 -34.10
C THR A 8 -13.36 -22.51 -32.87
N SER A 9 -12.21 -21.87 -33.07
CA SER A 9 -11.94 -20.48 -32.68
C SER A 9 -12.33 -20.05 -31.27
N ASN A 10 -11.41 -20.17 -30.31
CA ASN A 10 -11.42 -19.22 -29.19
C ASN A 10 -10.52 -18.03 -29.54
N ALA A 11 -11.19 -16.96 -29.94
CA ALA A 11 -10.66 -15.64 -30.19
C ALA A 11 -9.91 -15.08 -28.98
N ALA A 12 -9.03 -14.13 -29.27
CA ALA A 12 -8.28 -13.32 -28.35
C ALA A 12 -9.14 -12.70 -27.23
N ALA A 13 -8.66 -12.84 -26.00
CA ALA A 13 -8.79 -11.85 -24.93
C ALA A 13 -7.46 -11.92 -24.17
N ALA A 14 -6.45 -11.13 -24.56
CA ALA A 14 -6.27 -9.75 -24.13
C ALA A 14 -6.36 -9.59 -22.60
N ALA A 15 -5.17 -9.37 -22.02
CA ALA A 15 -4.94 -8.48 -20.90
C ALA A 15 -5.76 -8.70 -19.63
N ALA A 16 -5.30 -9.64 -18.80
CA ALA A 16 -5.26 -9.43 -17.35
C ALA A 16 -4.13 -10.28 -16.79
N ALA A 17 -2.90 -9.83 -17.03
CA ALA A 17 -1.76 -10.32 -16.27
C ALA A 17 -2.05 -10.04 -14.77
N SER A 18 -2.41 -11.13 -14.10
CA SER A 18 -1.87 -11.51 -12.81
C SER A 18 -2.10 -10.51 -11.67
N SER A 19 -3.17 -10.78 -10.92
CA SER A 19 -3.08 -11.00 -9.47
C SER A 19 -2.02 -10.18 -8.73
N SER A 20 -2.44 -9.08 -8.11
CA SER A 20 -1.86 -8.69 -6.82
C SER A 20 -3.00 -8.77 -5.82
N ALA A 21 -3.36 -9.99 -5.45
CA ALA A 21 -2.86 -10.59 -4.22
C ALA A 21 -3.38 -9.80 -3.02
N THR A 22 -4.50 -10.28 -2.51
CA THR A 22 -4.89 -10.20 -1.10
C THR A 22 -3.83 -10.93 -0.26
N ALA A 23 -2.57 -10.51 -0.36
CA ALA A 23 -1.51 -10.98 0.50
C ALA A 23 -1.68 -10.16 1.78
N SER A 24 -2.07 -10.86 2.85
CA SER A 24 -1.68 -10.53 4.21
C SER A 24 -0.37 -9.72 4.19
N ARG A 25 -0.52 -8.41 4.38
CA ARG A 25 0.38 -7.39 3.83
C ARG A 25 1.58 -7.23 4.75
N THR A 26 2.41 -8.26 4.79
CA THR A 26 3.74 -8.18 5.37
C THR A 26 4.56 -7.27 4.46
N ILE A 27 4.64 -5.98 4.83
CA ILE A 27 5.51 -5.00 4.17
C ILE A 27 6.89 -5.61 4.08
N THR A 28 7.22 -6.11 2.90
CA THR A 28 8.54 -6.65 2.63
C THR A 28 9.36 -5.48 2.14
N VAL A 29 10.29 -5.05 2.98
CA VAL A 29 11.26 -4.04 2.61
C VAL A 29 12.40 -4.78 1.91
N ASP A 30 12.48 -4.59 0.61
CA ASP A 30 13.65 -4.96 -0.17
C ASP A 30 14.76 -3.92 0.04
N ASP A 31 15.92 -4.34 0.57
CA ASP A 31 17.07 -3.47 0.80
C ASP A 31 17.85 -3.12 -0.49
N SER A 32 17.55 -3.78 -1.62
CA SER A 32 18.17 -3.46 -2.93
C SER A 32 17.44 -2.32 -3.66
N LEU A 33 16.24 -1.98 -3.22
CA LEU A 33 15.42 -0.89 -3.75
C LEU A 33 15.57 0.39 -2.90
N PRO A 34 15.22 1.56 -3.44
CA PRO A 34 15.14 2.79 -2.66
C PRO A 34 14.12 2.63 -1.52
N SER A 35 14.65 2.48 -0.31
CA SER A 35 13.87 2.43 0.92
C SER A 35 13.79 3.79 1.59
N THR A 36 12.76 3.94 2.42
CA THR A 36 12.39 5.17 3.07
C THR A 36 11.90 4.88 4.48
N SER A 37 12.23 5.79 5.40
CA SER A 37 11.93 5.62 6.82
C SER A 37 10.70 6.45 7.15
N LEU A 38 9.57 5.82 7.45
CA LEU A 38 8.39 6.55 7.90
C LEU A 38 8.29 6.48 9.41
N GLN A 39 8.11 7.65 10.02
CA GLN A 39 7.82 7.73 11.44
C GLN A 39 6.34 8.03 11.64
N ILE A 40 5.58 7.04 12.07
CA ILE A 40 4.16 7.15 12.39
C ILE A 40 4.02 7.58 13.86
N ARG A 41 3.43 8.74 14.12
CA ARG A 41 2.97 9.17 15.44
C ARG A 41 1.49 8.83 15.55
N PHE A 42 1.14 8.03 16.54
CA PHE A 42 -0.25 7.73 16.85
C PHE A 42 -0.89 8.90 17.63
N ALA A 43 -2.21 9.02 17.56
CA ALA A 43 -2.96 10.03 18.33
C ALA A 43 -2.79 9.87 19.86
N ASP A 44 -2.46 8.65 20.29
CA ASP A 44 -2.13 8.24 21.66
C ASP A 44 -0.78 8.80 22.17
N GLY A 45 0.01 9.44 21.30
CA GLY A 45 1.35 9.95 21.62
C GLY A 45 2.48 8.93 21.43
N SER A 46 2.13 7.66 21.20
CA SER A 46 3.05 6.61 20.77
C SER A 46 3.69 6.95 19.42
N ARG A 47 4.95 6.56 19.22
CA ARG A 47 5.66 6.66 17.93
C ARG A 47 6.10 5.29 17.47
N LEU A 48 5.92 5.00 16.19
CA LEU A 48 6.41 3.81 15.51
C LEU A 48 7.19 4.24 14.29
N VAL A 49 8.40 3.69 14.14
CA VAL A 49 9.23 3.91 12.96
C VAL A 49 9.19 2.61 12.17
N ALA A 50 8.70 2.69 10.94
CA ALA A 50 8.69 1.56 10.02
C ALA A 50 9.41 1.97 8.74
N ARG A 51 10.15 1.02 8.17
CA ARG A 51 10.80 1.21 6.87
C ARG A 51 9.88 0.68 5.79
N PHE A 52 9.86 1.39 4.67
CA PHE A 52 9.05 1.07 3.51
C PHE A 52 9.90 1.29 2.26
N ASN A 53 9.62 0.60 1.17
CA ASN A 53 10.11 1.03 -0.13
C ASN A 53 9.32 2.20 -0.65
N THR A 54 9.96 3.07 -1.44
CA THR A 54 9.27 4.20 -2.05
C THR A 54 8.12 3.74 -2.97
N SER A 55 8.26 2.56 -3.58
CA SER A 55 7.23 1.90 -4.39
C SER A 55 6.01 1.39 -3.60
N HIS A 56 6.06 1.37 -2.26
CA HIS A 56 4.88 1.00 -1.46
C HIS A 56 3.82 2.09 -1.51
N ARG A 57 2.55 1.68 -1.37
CA ARG A 57 1.40 2.60 -1.36
C ARG A 57 1.02 3.03 0.04
N ILE A 58 0.37 4.19 0.16
CA ILE A 58 -0.18 4.65 1.43
C ILE A 58 -1.25 3.69 1.97
N SER A 59 -1.96 2.95 1.10
CA SER A 59 -2.87 1.86 1.52
C SER A 59 -2.18 0.76 2.31
N ASP A 60 -0.91 0.51 2.01
CA ASP A 60 -0.07 -0.44 2.73
C ASP A 60 0.21 0.04 4.15
N VAL A 61 0.57 1.33 4.26
CA VAL A 61 0.81 1.98 5.55
C VAL A 61 -0.45 1.96 6.42
N ARG A 62 -1.63 2.24 5.85
CA ARG A 62 -2.90 2.12 6.58
C ARG A 62 -3.16 0.70 7.06
N ALA A 63 -3.00 -0.30 6.18
CA ALA A 63 -3.19 -1.71 6.55
C ALA A 63 -2.21 -2.14 7.65
N PHE A 64 -0.98 -1.63 7.63
CA PHE A 64 0.00 -1.88 8.68
C PHE A 64 -0.38 -1.22 10.00
N ILE A 65 -0.84 0.03 9.97
CA ILE A 65 -1.34 0.72 11.17
C ILE A 65 -2.54 -0.04 11.74
N ASP A 66 -3.46 -0.47 10.90
CA ASP A 66 -4.64 -1.26 11.27
C ASP A 66 -4.25 -2.63 11.88
N ALA A 67 -3.29 -3.33 11.26
CA ALA A 67 -2.75 -4.57 11.80
C ALA A 67 -2.01 -4.38 13.15
N THR A 68 -1.38 -3.22 13.35
CA THR A 68 -0.70 -2.89 14.61
C THR A 68 -1.72 -2.47 15.69
N ARG A 69 -2.83 -1.85 15.30
CA ARG A 69 -3.87 -1.34 16.19
C ARG A 69 -5.28 -1.57 15.61
N PRO A 70 -5.85 -2.77 15.82
CA PRO A 70 -7.24 -3.03 15.46
C PRO A 70 -8.15 -2.25 16.41
N GLY A 71 -8.67 -1.11 15.95
CA GLY A 71 -9.52 -0.22 16.76
C GLY A 71 -9.38 1.26 16.43
N ALA A 72 -8.37 1.65 15.67
CA ALA A 72 -8.29 2.97 15.08
C ALA A 72 -9.03 2.91 13.73
N SER A 73 -10.36 3.02 13.68
CA SER A 73 -11.08 3.00 12.38
C SER A 73 -11.40 4.40 11.84
N ASP A 74 -11.49 5.40 12.73
CA ASP A 74 -11.70 6.81 12.38
C ASP A 74 -10.43 7.61 12.68
N TYR A 75 -9.46 7.55 11.77
CA TYR A 75 -8.28 8.42 11.85
C TYR A 75 -7.88 8.95 10.48
N THR A 76 -7.41 10.20 10.47
CA THR A 76 -6.73 10.79 9.32
C THR A 76 -5.23 10.65 9.50
N LEU A 77 -4.55 10.19 8.46
CA LEU A 77 -3.10 10.27 8.39
C LEU A 77 -2.74 11.63 7.81
N GLN A 78 -1.81 12.34 8.42
CA GLN A 78 -1.23 13.56 7.90
C GLN A 78 0.26 13.35 7.76
N ALA A 79 0.89 13.91 6.73
CA ALA A 79 2.32 13.73 6.54
C ALA A 79 2.95 14.88 5.75
N GLY A 80 4.27 14.93 5.77
CA GLY A 80 5.06 16.01 5.16
C GLY A 80 5.13 17.26 6.04
N PHE A 81 5.85 18.27 5.54
CA PHE A 81 5.95 19.59 6.18
C PHE A 81 5.77 20.68 5.11
N PRO A 82 4.67 21.45 5.13
CA PRO A 82 3.59 21.48 6.13
C PRO A 82 2.73 20.18 6.15
N PRO A 83 2.15 19.80 7.32
CA PRO A 83 1.41 18.56 7.48
C PRO A 83 0.17 18.54 6.59
N LYS A 84 0.22 17.71 5.54
CA LYS A 84 -0.85 17.58 4.55
C LYS A 84 -1.64 16.31 4.85
N PRO A 85 -2.98 16.34 4.81
CA PRO A 85 -3.77 15.14 4.96
C PRO A 85 -3.43 14.14 3.85
N LEU A 86 -3.15 12.92 4.26
CA LEU A 86 -2.77 11.76 3.47
C LEU A 86 -3.99 10.85 3.28
N GLU A 87 -4.96 11.39 2.56
CA GLU A 87 -6.20 10.68 2.20
C GLU A 87 -6.01 9.82 0.95
N ASP A 88 -5.02 10.16 0.14
CA ASP A 88 -4.65 9.49 -1.10
C ASP A 88 -3.97 8.13 -0.85
N THR A 89 -4.75 7.14 -0.39
CA THR A 89 -4.27 5.76 -0.19
C THR A 89 -3.78 5.05 -1.47
N ALA A 90 -4.16 5.58 -2.63
CA ALA A 90 -3.75 5.07 -3.93
C ALA A 90 -2.32 5.49 -4.31
N LYS A 91 -1.81 6.60 -3.77
CA LYS A 91 -0.46 7.10 -4.08
C LYS A 91 0.62 6.25 -3.41
N THR A 92 1.79 6.25 -4.03
CA THR A 92 3.01 5.70 -3.44
C THR A 92 3.61 6.65 -2.40
N ILE A 93 4.54 6.16 -1.59
CA ILE A 93 5.21 6.95 -0.54
C ILE A 93 5.97 8.12 -1.15
N GLU A 94 6.60 7.86 -2.31
CA GLU A 94 7.27 8.86 -3.15
C GLU A 94 6.30 9.89 -3.71
N GLU A 95 5.20 9.46 -4.34
CA GLU A 95 4.19 10.39 -4.91
C GLU A 95 3.46 11.22 -3.86
N ALA A 96 3.25 10.65 -2.68
CA ALA A 96 2.66 11.34 -1.55
C ALA A 96 3.63 12.39 -0.96
N GLY A 97 4.92 12.35 -1.32
CA GLY A 97 5.95 13.25 -0.80
C GLY A 97 6.23 13.02 0.69
N VAL A 98 5.96 11.81 1.19
CA VAL A 98 6.09 11.48 2.61
C VAL A 98 7.31 10.60 2.89
N ALA A 99 8.09 10.29 1.87
CA ALA A 99 9.38 9.61 2.02
C ALA A 99 10.25 10.32 3.07
N ASN A 100 10.80 9.54 4.01
CA ASN A 100 11.63 10.01 5.12
C ASN A 100 10.96 11.09 6.00
N SER A 101 9.63 11.10 6.02
CA SER A 101 8.84 12.07 6.79
C SER A 101 8.11 11.43 7.97
N VAL A 102 7.62 12.30 8.84
CA VAL A 102 6.70 11.93 9.92
C VAL A 102 5.28 11.87 9.38
N ILE A 103 4.62 10.74 9.62
CA ILE A 103 3.17 10.57 9.48
C ILE A 103 2.55 10.74 10.86
N ILE A 104 1.53 11.57 10.97
CA ILE A 104 0.78 11.83 12.19
C ILE A 104 -0.60 11.24 11.98
N GLN A 105 -1.01 10.37 12.89
CA GLN A 105 -2.38 9.93 13.01
C GLN A 105 -3.13 10.96 13.86
N SER A 106 -4.12 11.62 13.29
CA SER A 106 -5.10 12.42 14.01
C SER A 106 -6.42 11.67 14.03
N VAL A 107 -7.05 11.60 15.20
CA VAL A 107 -8.48 11.27 15.36
C VAL A 107 -9.33 12.51 15.08
#